data_AF-A0A0A0JKK9-F1
#
_entry.id   AF-A0A0A0JKK9-F1
#
_cell.length_a   1.000
_cell.length_b   1.000
_cell.length_c   1.000
_cell.angle_alpha   90.00
_cell.angle_beta   90.00
_cell.angle_gamma   90.00
#
_symmetry.space_group_name_H-M   'P 1'
#
loop_
_entity.id
_entity.type
_entity.pdbx_description
1 polymer ?
#
loop_
_entity_poly.entity_id
_entity_poly.type
_entity_poly.pdbx_seq_one_letter_code
_entity_poly.pdbx_strand_id
1 'polypeptide(L)'
;MQLSVPRSVHASAVTVAVAAERGVPRDVTLRGTGITSELLVDPDGEVVLEQEVTLVSNIVRELGHVVGLGAQVGIQYPVKTFGVRGYALLTSPNVGSALRTATRFLDLSFAMSSFSLRVVGDEARLYYDTSQLPEEIRSFVLERDGMATRRIELELLGYLLDLRYIDTQEQGTPEDQALLEAFLGAPVRMNAPTTFGAFDAALLEAPLMHADPVRAEIAIRECRELLQSKRARVGYAGAVRSALISGPQQWGDIVAIAAGLHISERTLQRRLIEEGTSFCDLVASVREELAMELLATGMPVVDVAERLGYVEVSSFSQAFHRWRGVAPSTYRSSVGAAPLSRRHATRGRSASPAKLSSSSMSSARLLVSSVRSPPLLDHSWRSNDALRRGVGAHSTDRGGHPARSRSGRPSLA
;
A
#
# COMPACT_ATOMS: atom_id res chain seq x y z
N MET A 1 12.67 0.30 6.73
CA MET A 1 11.88 -0.85 7.23
C MET A 1 10.68 -0.28 7.99
N GLN A 2 9.49 -0.28 7.37
CA GLN A 2 8.26 0.08 8.09
C GLN A 2 8.05 -0.95 9.19
N LEU A 3 7.94 -0.50 10.44
CA LEU A 3 7.53 -1.38 11.54
C LEU A 3 6.17 -1.96 11.18
N SER A 4 6.05 -3.28 11.01
CA SER A 4 4.82 -3.90 10.54
C SER A 4 3.74 -3.84 11.63
N VAL A 5 2.98 -2.76 11.64
CA VAL A 5 1.75 -2.61 12.43
C VAL A 5 0.80 -3.76 12.08
N PRO A 6 0.35 -4.57 13.07
CA PRO A 6 -0.61 -5.62 12.86
C PRO A 6 -1.87 -5.06 12.21
N ARG A 7 -2.29 -5.71 11.12
CA ARG A 7 -3.44 -5.33 10.29
C ARG A 7 -4.43 -6.48 10.27
N SER A 8 -5.70 -6.18 9.99
CA SER A 8 -6.71 -7.23 9.90
C SER A 8 -6.34 -8.26 8.81
N VAL A 9 -6.57 -9.54 9.10
CA VAL A 9 -6.41 -10.68 8.20
C VAL A 9 -7.35 -10.61 6.98
N HIS A 10 -8.32 -9.69 6.97
CA HIS A 10 -9.33 -9.59 5.91
C HIS A 10 -8.73 -9.50 4.50
N ALA A 11 -7.65 -8.73 4.31
CA ALA A 11 -6.98 -8.64 3.01
C ALA A 11 -6.38 -9.99 2.56
N SER A 12 -5.78 -10.75 3.48
CA SER A 12 -5.32 -12.12 3.23
C SER A 12 -6.49 -13.04 2.86
N ALA A 13 -7.63 -12.96 3.55
CA ALA A 13 -8.80 -13.78 3.26
C ALA A 13 -9.37 -13.52 1.86
N VAL A 14 -9.46 -12.25 1.46
CA VAL A 14 -9.86 -11.86 0.09
C VAL A 14 -8.86 -12.37 -0.94
N THR A 15 -7.55 -12.20 -0.67
CA THR A 15 -6.49 -12.63 -1.59
C THR A 15 -6.52 -14.16 -1.80
N VAL A 16 -6.71 -14.92 -0.72
CA VAL A 16 -6.87 -16.39 -0.78
C VAL A 16 -8.11 -16.80 -1.56
N ALA A 17 -9.24 -16.09 -1.39
CA ALA A 17 -10.47 -16.39 -2.12
C ALA A 17 -10.29 -16.18 -3.63
N VAL A 18 -9.69 -15.06 -4.04
CA VAL A 18 -9.39 -14.79 -5.46
C VAL A 18 -8.41 -15.82 -6.03
N ALA A 19 -7.37 -16.19 -5.27
CA ALA A 19 -6.43 -17.24 -5.70
C ALA A 19 -7.13 -18.60 -5.91
N ALA A 20 -8.07 -18.96 -5.02
CA ALA A 20 -8.85 -20.19 -5.15
C ALA A 20 -9.76 -20.18 -6.39
N GLU A 21 -10.37 -19.04 -6.74
CA GLU A 21 -11.13 -18.88 -7.99
C GLU A 21 -10.26 -19.07 -9.24
N ARG A 22 -8.95 -18.81 -9.13
CA ARG A 22 -7.94 -19.08 -10.16
C ARG A 22 -7.34 -20.49 -10.09
N GLY A 23 -7.86 -21.36 -9.23
CA GLY A 23 -7.44 -22.75 -9.12
C GLY A 23 -6.20 -22.97 -8.26
N VAL A 24 -5.68 -21.95 -7.56
CA VAL A 24 -4.57 -22.11 -6.61
C VAL A 24 -5.10 -22.73 -5.31
N PRO A 25 -4.60 -23.91 -4.90
CA PRO A 25 -5.02 -24.51 -3.64
C PRO A 25 -4.68 -23.63 -2.43
N ARG A 26 -5.54 -23.67 -1.41
CA ARG A 26 -5.37 -22.85 -0.20
C ARG A 26 -4.06 -23.18 0.52
N ASP A 27 -3.69 -24.45 0.61
CA ASP A 27 -2.45 -24.91 1.24
C ASP A 27 -1.19 -24.42 0.51
N VAL A 28 -1.27 -24.26 -0.82
CA VAL A 28 -0.22 -23.62 -1.62
C VAL A 28 -0.14 -22.15 -1.29
N THR A 29 -1.29 -21.45 -1.27
CA THR A 29 -1.36 -20.01 -0.98
C THR A 29 -0.82 -19.67 0.42
N LEU A 30 -1.18 -20.46 1.43
CA LEU A 30 -0.82 -20.22 2.84
C LEU A 30 0.57 -20.75 3.24
N ARG A 31 1.28 -21.44 2.34
CA ARG A 31 2.55 -22.10 2.65
C ARG A 31 3.60 -21.12 3.17
N GLY A 32 4.15 -21.40 4.35
CA GLY A 32 5.22 -20.58 4.95
C GLY A 32 4.78 -19.19 5.41
N THR A 33 3.49 -18.85 5.33
CA THR A 33 2.96 -17.55 5.77
C THR A 33 2.73 -17.48 7.28
N GLY A 34 2.59 -18.63 7.95
CA GLY A 34 2.12 -18.71 9.34
C GLY A 34 0.64 -18.33 9.52
N ILE A 35 -0.09 -18.02 8.45
CA ILE A 35 -1.54 -17.76 8.47
C ILE A 35 -2.27 -19.10 8.38
N THR A 36 -3.13 -19.39 9.36
CA THR A 36 -3.95 -20.60 9.36
C THR A 36 -5.32 -20.38 8.72
N SER A 37 -6.02 -21.46 8.36
CA SER A 37 -7.38 -21.33 7.82
C SER A 37 -8.37 -20.76 8.82
N GLU A 38 -8.15 -21.03 10.11
CA GLU A 38 -8.94 -20.50 11.22
C GLU A 38 -8.70 -19.00 11.37
N LEU A 39 -7.45 -18.54 11.24
CA LEU A 39 -7.12 -17.12 11.30
C LEU A 39 -7.80 -16.33 10.17
N LEU A 40 -7.95 -16.90 8.96
CA LEU A 40 -8.61 -16.22 7.83
C LEU A 40 -10.08 -15.88 8.07
N VAL A 41 -10.75 -16.57 9.00
CA VAL A 41 -12.17 -16.36 9.32
C VAL A 41 -12.37 -15.70 10.70
N ASP A 42 -11.28 -15.41 11.40
CA ASP A 42 -11.31 -14.71 12.68
C ASP A 42 -11.60 -13.22 12.46
N PRO A 43 -12.71 -12.67 13.00
CA PRO A 43 -13.02 -11.24 12.87
C PRO A 43 -11.95 -10.34 13.49
N ASP A 44 -11.24 -10.83 14.51
CA ASP A 44 -10.17 -10.11 15.21
C ASP A 44 -8.77 -10.58 14.76
N GLY A 45 -8.70 -11.45 13.75
CA GLY A 45 -7.45 -12.00 13.22
C GLY A 45 -6.54 -10.89 12.70
N GLU A 46 -5.29 -10.89 13.16
CA GLU A 46 -4.27 -9.95 12.73
C GLU A 46 -3.10 -10.66 12.04
N VAL A 47 -2.54 -10.01 11.03
CA VAL A 47 -1.34 -10.44 10.30
C VAL A 47 -0.34 -9.30 10.20
N VAL A 48 0.90 -9.63 9.85
CA VAL A 48 1.97 -8.66 9.52
C VAL A 48 2.24 -8.65 8.02
N LEU A 49 2.85 -7.55 7.53
CA LEU A 49 3.13 -7.32 6.11
C LEU A 49 3.91 -8.47 5.49
N GLU A 50 4.89 -9.03 6.20
CA GLU A 50 5.74 -10.11 5.72
C GLU A 50 4.95 -11.39 5.40
N GLN A 51 3.87 -11.64 6.15
CA GLN A 51 2.98 -12.77 5.89
C GLN A 51 2.17 -12.55 4.61
N GLU A 52 1.67 -11.33 4.39
CA GLU A 52 0.97 -10.96 3.15
C GLU A 52 1.92 -10.98 1.94
N VAL A 53 3.15 -10.50 2.08
CA VAL A 53 4.20 -10.59 1.04
C VAL A 53 4.42 -12.04 0.66
N THR A 54 4.62 -12.93 1.64
CA THR A 54 4.82 -14.37 1.39
C THR A 54 3.60 -14.99 0.70
N LEU A 55 2.39 -14.61 1.13
CA LEU A 55 1.12 -15.08 0.57
C LEU A 55 1.00 -14.70 -0.91
N VAL A 56 1.28 -13.44 -1.25
CA VAL A 56 1.26 -12.95 -2.64
C VAL A 56 2.36 -13.62 -3.48
N SER A 57 3.58 -13.76 -2.93
CA SER A 57 4.67 -14.47 -3.62
C SER A 57 4.32 -15.92 -3.95
N ASN A 58 3.57 -16.63 -3.10
CA ASN A 58 3.11 -17.98 -3.40
C ASN A 58 2.14 -18.02 -4.58
N ILE A 59 1.20 -17.07 -4.64
CA ILE A 59 0.23 -16.97 -5.74
C ILE A 59 0.94 -16.66 -7.05
N VAL A 60 1.84 -15.66 -7.05
CA VAL A 60 2.61 -15.28 -8.24
C VAL A 60 3.51 -16.42 -8.71
N ARG A 61 4.11 -17.18 -7.79
CA ARG A 61 4.94 -18.34 -8.16
C ARG A 61 4.12 -19.45 -8.82
N GLU A 62 2.90 -19.69 -8.36
CA GLU A 62 2.04 -20.75 -8.90
C GLU A 62 1.42 -20.37 -10.24
N LEU A 63 0.93 -19.14 -10.38
CA LEU A 63 0.23 -18.68 -11.58
C LEU A 63 1.13 -18.00 -12.62
N GLY A 64 2.34 -17.62 -12.24
CA GLY A 64 3.17 -16.69 -13.00
C GLY A 64 2.66 -15.25 -12.91
N HIS A 65 3.20 -14.38 -13.78
CA HIS A 65 2.70 -13.01 -13.93
C HIS A 65 1.38 -13.04 -14.71
N VAL A 66 0.31 -12.54 -14.08
CA VAL A 66 -1.03 -12.47 -14.66
C VAL A 66 -1.55 -11.06 -14.45
N VAL A 67 -1.56 -10.26 -15.52
CA VAL A 67 -2.06 -8.88 -15.47
C VAL A 67 -3.52 -8.84 -15.01
N GLY A 68 -3.81 -7.94 -14.08
CA GLY A 68 -5.13 -7.73 -13.52
C GLY A 68 -5.47 -8.65 -12.36
N LEU A 69 -4.61 -9.62 -12.01
CA LEU A 69 -4.85 -10.48 -10.84
C LEU A 69 -4.83 -9.65 -9.54
N GLY A 70 -3.89 -8.70 -9.43
CA GLY A 70 -3.86 -7.79 -8.29
C GLY A 70 -5.10 -6.89 -8.26
N ALA A 71 -5.53 -6.41 -9.44
CA ALA A 71 -6.73 -5.60 -9.57
C ALA A 71 -8.00 -6.33 -9.11
N GLN A 72 -8.12 -7.63 -9.39
CA GLN A 72 -9.22 -8.47 -8.92
C GLN A 72 -9.27 -8.62 -7.40
N VAL A 73 -8.12 -8.55 -6.73
CA VAL A 73 -8.06 -8.48 -5.27
C VAL A 73 -8.45 -7.08 -4.79
N GLY A 74 -7.86 -6.03 -5.37
CA GLY A 74 -8.05 -4.65 -4.94
C GLY A 74 -9.51 -4.16 -5.03
N ILE A 75 -10.25 -4.57 -6.07
CA ILE A 75 -11.65 -4.18 -6.26
C ILE A 75 -12.58 -4.70 -5.15
N GLN A 76 -12.16 -5.74 -4.42
CA GLN A 76 -12.94 -6.38 -3.36
C GLN A 76 -12.79 -5.69 -2.01
N TYR A 77 -12.09 -4.54 -1.93
CA TYR A 77 -11.92 -3.76 -0.72
C TYR A 77 -12.91 -2.57 -0.67
N PRO A 78 -14.16 -2.77 -0.23
CA PRO A 78 -15.05 -1.64 -0.01
C PRO A 78 -14.52 -0.76 1.12
N VAL A 79 -14.82 0.53 1.08
CA VAL A 79 -14.31 1.52 2.05
C VAL A 79 -14.60 1.14 3.51
N LYS A 80 -15.72 0.45 3.77
CA LYS A 80 -16.11 -0.01 5.11
C LYS A 80 -15.14 -1.01 5.74
N THR A 81 -14.39 -1.76 4.94
CA THR A 81 -13.42 -2.74 5.42
C THR A 81 -12.25 -2.07 6.16
N PHE A 82 -12.00 -0.78 5.90
CA PHE A 82 -10.98 0.01 6.58
C PHE A 82 -11.44 0.57 7.93
N GLY A 83 -12.61 0.16 8.44
CA GLY A 83 -13.12 0.54 9.76
C GLY A 83 -13.15 2.06 9.97
N VAL A 84 -12.60 2.52 11.10
CA VAL A 84 -12.55 3.94 11.46
C VAL A 84 -11.78 4.81 10.44
N ARG A 85 -10.75 4.26 9.80
CA ARG A 85 -10.05 4.94 8.70
C ARG A 85 -10.99 5.13 7.52
N GLY A 86 -11.72 4.08 7.14
CA GLY A 86 -12.74 4.16 6.09
C GLY A 86 -13.80 5.24 6.37
N TYR A 87 -14.25 5.32 7.62
CA TYR A 87 -15.20 6.35 8.05
C TYR A 87 -14.60 7.77 8.01
N ALA A 88 -13.33 7.94 8.39
CA ALA A 88 -12.62 9.22 8.26
C ALA A 88 -12.47 9.67 6.80
N LEU A 89 -12.25 8.72 5.87
CA LEU A 89 -12.22 9.01 4.43
C LEU A 89 -13.59 9.44 3.92
N LEU A 90 -14.65 8.70 4.26
CA LEU A 90 -16.03 8.99 3.85
C LEU A 90 -16.51 10.37 4.26
N THR A 91 -16.17 10.78 5.48
CA THR A 91 -16.63 12.04 6.08
C THR A 91 -15.71 13.22 5.79
N SER A 92 -14.57 13.01 5.13
CA SER A 92 -13.64 14.07 4.79
C SER A 92 -14.31 15.16 3.92
N PRO A 93 -13.94 16.44 4.08
CA PRO A 93 -14.63 17.55 3.41
C PRO A 93 -14.45 17.53 1.89
N ASN A 94 -13.26 17.18 1.41
CA ASN A 94 -12.90 17.16 -0.01
C ASN A 94 -11.87 16.05 -0.32
N VAL A 95 -11.63 15.80 -1.61
CA VAL A 95 -10.68 14.79 -2.11
C VAL A 95 -9.30 14.97 -1.50
N GLY A 96 -8.77 16.20 -1.46
CA GLY A 96 -7.45 16.47 -0.90
C GLY A 96 -7.35 16.13 0.58
N SER A 97 -8.40 16.37 1.35
CA SER A 97 -8.45 15.99 2.77
C SER A 97 -8.56 14.48 2.96
N ALA A 98 -9.34 13.78 2.13
CA ALA A 98 -9.37 12.32 2.15
C ALA A 98 -8.03 11.71 1.78
N LEU A 99 -7.35 12.21 0.74
CA LEU A 99 -6.02 11.71 0.34
C LEU A 99 -4.98 11.94 1.44
N ARG A 100 -4.97 13.11 2.10
CA ARG A 100 -4.11 13.36 3.27
C ARG A 100 -4.40 12.42 4.43
N THR A 101 -5.67 12.14 4.71
CA THR A 101 -6.08 11.14 5.72
C THR A 101 -5.63 9.74 5.30
N ALA A 102 -5.77 9.39 4.03
CA ALA A 102 -5.41 8.09 3.48
C ALA A 102 -3.90 7.81 3.60
N THR A 103 -3.05 8.80 3.29
CA THR A 103 -1.59 8.69 3.40
C THR A 103 -1.13 8.74 4.85
N ARG A 104 -1.70 9.62 5.68
CA ARG A 104 -1.31 9.76 7.11
C ARG A 104 -1.60 8.51 7.92
N PHE A 105 -2.70 7.81 7.65
CA PHE A 105 -3.12 6.61 8.36
C PHE A 105 -2.95 5.35 7.51
N LEU A 106 -1.93 5.32 6.64
CA LEU A 106 -1.68 4.18 5.74
C LEU A 106 -1.47 2.86 6.49
N ASP A 107 -0.83 2.90 7.66
CA ASP A 107 -0.61 1.74 8.54
C ASP A 107 -1.91 1.10 9.08
N LEU A 108 -3.05 1.80 8.99
CA LEU A 108 -4.39 1.26 9.30
C LEU A 108 -5.11 0.71 8.06
N SER A 109 -4.38 0.48 6.96
CA SER A 109 -4.90 -0.08 5.72
C SER A 109 -4.26 -1.44 5.39
N PHE A 110 -4.59 -1.97 4.22
CA PHE A 110 -4.01 -3.19 3.67
C PHE A 110 -2.91 -2.91 2.65
N ALA A 111 -2.54 -1.64 2.45
CA ALA A 111 -1.54 -1.26 1.47
C ALA A 111 -0.21 -1.97 1.77
N MET A 112 0.42 -2.45 0.70
CA MET A 112 1.77 -3.00 0.74
C MET A 112 2.76 -2.02 0.13
N SER A 113 2.28 -1.08 -0.68
CA SER A 113 3.06 0.05 -1.19
C SER A 113 2.91 1.29 -0.31
N SER A 114 3.94 2.14 -0.32
CA SER A 114 3.90 3.45 0.33
C SER A 114 3.28 4.49 -0.61
N PHE A 115 2.49 5.42 -0.07
CA PHE A 115 1.82 6.46 -0.85
C PHE A 115 2.33 7.86 -0.53
N SER A 116 2.45 8.71 -1.55
CA SER A 116 2.63 10.15 -1.34
C SER A 116 1.87 10.98 -2.37
N LEU A 117 1.30 12.10 -1.91
CA LEU A 117 0.61 13.06 -2.78
C LEU A 117 1.54 14.27 -3.02
N ARG A 118 1.75 14.64 -4.27
CA ARG A 118 2.48 15.86 -4.64
C ARG A 118 1.70 16.65 -5.68
N VAL A 119 1.77 17.97 -5.62
CA VAL A 119 1.21 18.86 -6.64
C VAL A 119 2.36 19.40 -7.48
N VAL A 120 2.28 19.22 -8.79
CA VAL A 120 3.29 19.65 -9.76
C VAL A 120 2.59 20.46 -10.84
N GLY A 121 2.72 21.78 -10.79
CA GLY A 121 1.97 22.67 -11.69
C GLY A 121 0.47 22.60 -11.42
N ASP A 122 -0.31 22.23 -12.44
CA ASP A 122 -1.75 22.04 -12.38
C ASP A 122 -2.16 20.56 -12.14
N GLU A 123 -1.20 19.68 -11.86
CA GLU A 123 -1.44 18.26 -11.62
C GLU A 123 -1.25 17.89 -10.15
N ALA A 124 -2.20 17.13 -9.61
CA ALA A 124 -1.99 16.34 -8.42
C ALA A 124 -1.56 14.92 -8.82
N ARG A 125 -0.49 14.42 -8.19
CA ARG A 125 0.11 13.12 -8.47
C ARG A 125 0.14 12.28 -7.20
N LEU A 126 -0.54 11.13 -7.24
CA LEU A 126 -0.51 10.14 -6.16
C LEU A 126 0.50 9.05 -6.52
N TYR A 127 1.66 9.07 -5.85
CA TYR A 127 2.76 8.16 -6.05
C TYR A 127 2.58 6.86 -5.26
N TYR A 128 3.03 5.77 -5.86
CA TYR A 128 3.07 4.42 -5.29
C TYR A 128 4.52 3.94 -5.28
N ASP A 129 5.03 3.60 -4.10
CA ASP A 129 6.40 3.08 -3.93
C ASP A 129 6.36 1.63 -3.45
N THR A 130 6.85 0.73 -4.30
CA THR A 130 7.00 -0.71 -4.05
C THR A 130 8.48 -1.13 -3.96
N SER A 131 9.41 -0.19 -3.85
CA SER A 131 10.86 -0.46 -3.84
C SER A 131 11.31 -1.38 -2.71
N GLN A 132 10.56 -1.40 -1.60
CA GLN A 132 10.82 -2.26 -0.44
C GLN A 132 10.28 -3.70 -0.61
N LEU A 133 9.53 -3.97 -1.68
CA LEU A 133 8.93 -5.28 -1.95
C LEU A 133 9.80 -6.10 -2.92
N PRO A 134 9.74 -7.44 -2.83
CA PRO A 134 10.31 -8.32 -3.84
C PRO A 134 9.82 -7.96 -5.25
N GLU A 135 10.72 -7.96 -6.23
CA GLU A 135 10.44 -7.53 -7.61
C GLU A 135 9.28 -8.30 -8.22
N GLU A 136 9.21 -9.60 -7.95
CA GLU A 136 8.22 -10.51 -8.53
C GLU A 136 6.77 -10.18 -8.13
N ILE A 137 6.54 -9.48 -7.01
CA ILE A 137 5.19 -9.13 -6.57
C ILE A 137 4.79 -7.68 -6.86
N ARG A 138 5.68 -6.85 -7.42
CA ARG A 138 5.44 -5.40 -7.56
C ARG A 138 4.25 -5.09 -8.46
N SER A 139 4.17 -5.70 -9.64
CA SER A 139 3.01 -5.56 -10.55
C SER A 139 1.70 -5.88 -9.85
N PHE A 140 1.63 -7.04 -9.17
CA PHE A 140 0.44 -7.46 -8.45
C PHE A 140 0.04 -6.44 -7.38
N VAL A 141 1.01 -5.95 -6.59
CA VAL A 141 0.73 -5.00 -5.52
C VAL A 141 0.29 -3.64 -6.07
N LEU A 142 0.92 -3.15 -7.15
CA LEU A 142 0.53 -1.90 -7.80
C LEU A 142 -0.90 -1.98 -8.37
N GLU A 143 -1.23 -3.07 -9.06
CA GLU A 143 -2.58 -3.30 -9.57
C GLU A 143 -3.60 -3.35 -8.43
N ARG A 144 -3.28 -4.06 -7.35
CA ARG A 144 -4.15 -4.21 -6.17
C ARG A 144 -4.38 -2.87 -5.48
N ASP A 145 -3.31 -2.17 -5.14
CA ASP A 145 -3.38 -0.92 -4.38
C ASP A 145 -3.98 0.22 -5.25
N GLY A 146 -3.68 0.23 -6.55
CA GLY A 146 -4.30 1.14 -7.52
C GLY A 146 -5.80 0.89 -7.67
N MET A 147 -6.22 -0.38 -7.85
CA MET A 147 -7.64 -0.72 -7.97
C MET A 147 -8.41 -0.50 -6.67
N ALA A 148 -7.82 -0.78 -5.51
CA ALA A 148 -8.40 -0.44 -4.22
C ALA A 148 -8.63 1.07 -4.08
N THR A 149 -7.70 1.88 -4.57
CA THR A 149 -7.85 3.33 -4.61
C THR A 149 -9.02 3.76 -5.49
N ARG A 150 -9.14 3.22 -6.71
CA ARG A 150 -10.30 3.47 -7.60
C ARG A 150 -11.62 3.02 -6.99
N ARG A 151 -11.63 1.88 -6.28
CA ARG A 151 -12.82 1.36 -5.57
C ARG A 151 -13.28 2.31 -4.47
N ILE A 152 -12.35 2.79 -3.64
CA ILE A 152 -12.63 3.73 -2.55
C ILE A 152 -13.12 5.05 -3.14
N GLU A 153 -12.43 5.57 -4.16
CA GLU A 153 -12.80 6.80 -4.86
C GLU A 153 -14.25 6.79 -5.35
N LEU A 154 -14.69 5.69 -5.96
CA LEU A 154 -16.10 5.50 -6.34
C LEU A 154 -17.07 5.62 -5.16
N GLU A 155 -16.71 5.13 -3.98
CA GLU A 155 -17.56 5.21 -2.79
C GLU A 155 -17.54 6.60 -2.14
N LEU A 156 -16.44 7.34 -2.28
CA LEU A 156 -16.32 8.70 -1.75
C LEU A 156 -17.04 9.74 -2.63
N LEU A 157 -16.99 9.55 -3.95
CA LEU A 157 -17.45 10.54 -4.93
C LEU A 157 -18.70 10.12 -5.71
N GLY A 158 -18.97 8.81 -5.83
CA GLY A 158 -20.02 8.27 -6.70
C GLY A 158 -19.60 8.17 -8.17
N TYR A 159 -18.38 8.62 -8.49
CA TYR A 159 -17.76 8.60 -9.80
C TYR A 159 -16.24 8.49 -9.65
N LEU A 160 -15.54 8.32 -10.76
CA LEU A 160 -14.07 8.33 -10.78
C LEU A 160 -13.59 9.69 -11.28
N LEU A 161 -12.64 10.26 -10.55
CA LEU A 161 -11.76 11.32 -11.01
C LEU A 161 -11.14 10.90 -12.35
N ASP A 162 -11.10 11.89 -13.22
CA ASP A 162 -10.51 11.77 -14.54
C ASP A 162 -8.98 11.82 -14.40
N LEU A 163 -8.36 10.64 -14.43
CA LEU A 163 -6.91 10.53 -14.42
C LEU A 163 -6.40 10.92 -15.81
N ARG A 164 -5.53 11.93 -15.88
CA ARG A 164 -4.89 12.37 -17.13
C ARG A 164 -4.03 11.24 -17.72
N TYR A 165 -3.31 10.54 -16.84
CA TYR A 165 -2.50 9.38 -17.17
C TYR A 165 -1.99 8.69 -15.90
N ILE A 166 -1.46 7.49 -16.07
CA ILE A 166 -0.73 6.73 -15.07
C ILE A 166 0.66 6.45 -15.63
N ASP A 167 1.70 6.89 -14.94
CA ASP A 167 3.07 6.42 -15.19
C ASP A 167 3.31 5.20 -14.30
N THR A 168 3.94 4.15 -14.82
CA THR A 168 4.32 2.97 -14.05
C THR A 168 5.73 2.51 -14.39
N GLN A 169 6.48 2.10 -13.37
CA GLN A 169 7.81 1.50 -13.52
C GLN A 169 7.74 0.07 -14.08
N GLU A 170 6.55 -0.54 -14.07
CA GLU A 170 6.37 -1.89 -14.59
C GLU A 170 6.69 -1.96 -16.08
N GLN A 171 7.32 -3.06 -16.47
CA GLN A 171 7.56 -3.43 -17.84
C GLN A 171 6.45 -4.37 -18.31
N GLY A 172 6.13 -4.34 -19.60
CA GLY A 172 5.11 -5.22 -20.15
C GLY A 172 4.94 -5.02 -21.65
N THR A 173 4.08 -5.86 -22.21
CA THR A 173 3.68 -5.81 -23.62
C THR A 173 2.62 -4.72 -23.85
N PRO A 174 2.38 -4.31 -25.10
CA PRO A 174 1.25 -3.44 -25.42
C PRO A 174 -0.12 -4.00 -25.00
N GLU A 175 -0.27 -5.33 -24.93
CA GLU A 175 -1.49 -5.97 -24.44
C GLU A 175 -1.65 -5.80 -22.93
N ASP A 176 -0.57 -5.97 -22.17
CA ASP A 176 -0.54 -5.69 -20.73
C ASP A 176 -0.91 -4.23 -20.44
N GLN A 177 -0.35 -3.30 -21.22
CA GLN A 177 -0.69 -1.88 -21.13
C GLN A 177 -2.20 -1.65 -21.37
N ALA A 178 -2.76 -2.21 -22.45
CA ALA A 178 -4.17 -2.06 -22.78
C ALA A 178 -5.11 -2.63 -21.69
N LEU A 179 -4.73 -3.77 -21.09
CA LEU A 179 -5.46 -4.35 -19.95
C LEU A 179 -5.41 -3.43 -18.73
N LEU A 180 -4.24 -2.90 -18.38
CA LEU A 180 -4.10 -1.94 -17.28
C LEU A 180 -4.90 -0.66 -17.52
N GLU A 181 -4.90 -0.13 -18.75
CA GLU A 181 -5.73 1.02 -19.14
C GLU A 181 -7.22 0.73 -18.96
N ALA A 182 -7.66 -0.46 -19.37
CA ALA A 182 -9.04 -0.90 -19.23
C ALA A 182 -9.46 -1.11 -17.76
N PHE A 183 -8.56 -1.57 -16.89
CA PHE A 183 -8.84 -1.75 -15.47
C PHE A 183 -8.77 -0.45 -14.68
N LEU A 184 -7.79 0.41 -14.94
CA LEU A 184 -7.59 1.64 -14.16
C LEU A 184 -8.46 2.80 -14.69
N GLY A 185 -8.94 2.68 -15.93
CA GLY A 185 -9.80 3.66 -16.59
C GLY A 185 -9.04 4.95 -16.91
N ALA A 186 -7.78 4.81 -17.33
CA ALA A 186 -6.87 5.92 -17.61
C ALA A 186 -5.77 5.48 -18.58
N PRO A 187 -5.20 6.37 -19.41
CA PRO A 187 -4.02 6.05 -20.23
C PRO A 187 -2.84 5.63 -19.35
N VAL A 188 -2.14 4.55 -19.70
CA VAL A 188 -1.01 3.99 -18.94
C VAL A 188 0.26 4.15 -19.74
N ARG A 189 1.32 4.63 -19.11
CA ARG A 189 2.66 4.77 -19.66
C ARG A 189 3.61 3.87 -18.88
N MET A 190 3.94 2.73 -19.48
CA MET A 190 4.87 1.75 -18.91
C MET A 190 6.32 2.21 -19.04
N ASN A 191 7.23 1.56 -18.30
CA ASN A 191 8.66 1.88 -18.27
C ASN A 191 9.00 3.34 -17.87
N ALA A 192 8.13 3.98 -17.10
CA ALA A 192 8.36 5.30 -16.54
C ALA A 192 9.34 5.23 -15.33
N PRO A 193 10.00 6.32 -14.93
CA PRO A 193 10.95 6.30 -13.80
C PRO A 193 10.29 6.15 -12.42
N THR A 194 8.99 6.43 -12.30
CA THR A 194 8.23 6.38 -11.04
C THR A 194 6.79 5.99 -11.30
N THR A 195 6.14 5.30 -10.36
CA THR A 195 4.72 4.95 -10.47
C THR A 195 3.81 5.98 -9.82
N PHE A 196 2.89 6.58 -10.57
CA PHE A 196 1.87 7.49 -10.04
C PHE A 196 0.65 7.64 -10.97
N GLY A 197 -0.50 7.97 -10.39
CA GLY A 197 -1.66 8.48 -11.13
C GLY A 197 -1.71 10.01 -11.08
N ALA A 198 -1.92 10.66 -12.22
CA ALA A 198 -2.03 12.11 -12.34
C ALA A 198 -3.46 12.55 -12.64
N PHE A 199 -3.93 13.59 -11.98
CA PHE A 199 -5.23 14.22 -12.23
C PHE A 199 -5.15 15.74 -12.02
N ASP A 200 -6.17 16.47 -12.42
CA ASP A 200 -6.22 17.91 -12.24
C ASP A 200 -6.17 18.30 -10.76
N ALA A 201 -5.22 19.15 -10.36
CA ALA A 201 -5.04 19.57 -8.99
C ALA A 201 -6.28 20.29 -8.42
N ALA A 202 -7.10 20.92 -9.26
CA ALA A 202 -8.36 21.55 -8.82
C ALA A 202 -9.36 20.52 -8.25
N LEU A 203 -9.26 19.25 -8.65
CA LEU A 203 -10.12 18.19 -8.09
C LEU A 203 -9.80 17.86 -6.63
N LEU A 204 -8.66 18.30 -6.09
CA LEU A 204 -8.38 18.19 -4.65
C LEU A 204 -9.41 18.95 -3.80
N GLU A 205 -10.01 20.01 -4.35
CA GLU A 205 -11.05 20.79 -3.68
C GLU A 205 -12.48 20.26 -3.93
N ALA A 206 -12.63 19.20 -4.73
CA ALA A 206 -13.94 18.61 -4.98
C ALA A 206 -14.54 18.03 -3.68
N PRO A 207 -15.79 18.40 -3.31
CA PRO A 207 -16.42 17.92 -2.09
C PRO A 207 -16.80 16.44 -2.20
N LEU A 208 -16.71 15.72 -1.07
CA LEU A 208 -17.14 14.32 -1.00
C LEU A 208 -18.66 14.21 -0.76
N MET A 209 -19.25 13.08 -1.17
CA MET A 209 -20.71 12.85 -1.05
C MET A 209 -21.21 12.89 0.40
N HIS A 210 -20.38 12.43 1.34
CA HIS A 210 -20.73 12.29 2.75
C HIS A 210 -19.92 13.23 3.65
N ALA A 211 -19.43 14.33 3.09
CA ALA A 211 -18.63 15.32 3.81
C ALA A 211 -19.32 15.79 5.10
N ASP A 212 -18.65 15.57 6.23
CA ASP A 212 -19.04 16.03 7.56
C ASP A 212 -17.75 16.33 8.34
N PRO A 213 -17.30 17.60 8.34
CA PRO A 213 -16.02 17.98 8.95
C PRO A 213 -15.93 17.63 10.44
N VAL A 214 -17.05 17.71 11.18
CA VAL A 214 -17.08 17.41 12.61
C VAL A 214 -16.89 15.91 12.83
N ARG A 215 -17.56 15.06 12.04
CA ARG A 215 -17.37 13.61 12.11
C ARG A 215 -16.00 13.18 11.62
N ALA A 216 -15.46 13.85 10.60
CA ALA A 216 -14.11 13.60 10.11
C ALA A 216 -13.07 13.83 11.22
N GLU A 217 -13.16 14.93 11.97
CA GLU A 217 -12.24 15.22 13.08
C GLU A 217 -12.30 14.16 14.19
N ILE A 218 -13.50 13.70 14.55
CA ILE A 218 -13.70 12.62 15.54
C ILE A 218 -13.04 11.33 15.03
N ALA A 219 -13.34 10.93 13.79
CA ALA A 219 -12.78 9.72 13.19
C ALA A 219 -11.25 9.79 13.06
N ILE A 220 -10.70 10.96 12.74
CA ILE A 220 -9.24 11.21 12.67
C ILE A 220 -8.59 11.09 14.06
N ARG A 221 -9.28 11.49 15.14
CA ARG A 221 -8.78 11.28 16.51
C ARG A 221 -8.76 9.79 16.86
N GLU A 222 -9.84 9.08 16.57
CA GLU A 222 -9.91 7.63 16.80
C GLU A 222 -8.87 6.85 15.96
N CYS A 223 -8.60 7.27 14.71
CA CYS A 223 -7.52 6.73 13.90
C CYS A 223 -6.15 6.91 14.58
N ARG A 224 -5.89 8.07 15.20
CA ARG A 224 -4.64 8.30 15.94
C ARG A 224 -4.52 7.36 17.15
N GLU A 225 -5.58 7.23 17.93
CA GLU A 225 -5.61 6.36 19.11
C GLU A 225 -5.42 4.88 18.73
N LEU A 226 -6.12 4.41 17.70
CA LEU A 226 -5.98 3.04 17.20
C LEU A 226 -4.57 2.76 16.69
N LEU A 227 -3.99 3.68 15.91
CA LEU A 227 -2.64 3.52 15.38
C LEU A 227 -1.59 3.53 16.50
N GLN A 228 -1.75 4.40 17.50
CA GLN A 228 -0.89 4.40 18.69
C GLN A 228 -0.98 3.08 19.46
N SER A 229 -2.21 2.59 19.70
CA SER A 229 -2.45 1.31 20.38
C SER A 229 -1.79 0.14 19.63
N LYS A 230 -1.98 0.06 18.31
CA LYS A 230 -1.37 -1.00 17.50
C LYS A 230 0.15 -0.91 17.50
N ARG A 231 0.74 0.29 17.36
CA ARG A 231 2.19 0.49 17.43
C ARG A 231 2.79 0.10 18.79
N ALA A 232 2.06 0.33 19.88
CA ALA A 232 2.48 -0.11 21.21
C ALA A 232 2.54 -1.64 21.36
N ARG A 233 1.75 -2.38 20.56
CA ARG A 233 1.79 -3.86 20.53
C ARG A 233 2.97 -4.44 19.73
N VAL A 234 3.60 -3.65 18.84
CA VAL A 234 4.72 -4.10 17.97
C VAL A 234 6.08 -4.08 18.66
N GLY A 235 6.14 -3.59 19.90
CA GLY A 235 7.38 -3.43 20.65
C GLY A 235 7.55 -2.00 21.15
N TYR A 236 8.52 -1.81 22.03
CA TYR A 236 8.75 -0.55 22.69
C TYR A 236 9.30 0.53 21.74
N ALA A 237 10.04 0.13 20.71
CA ALA A 237 10.51 1.05 19.67
C ALA A 237 9.36 1.66 18.87
N GLY A 238 8.36 0.85 18.50
CA GLY A 238 7.15 1.32 17.82
C GLY A 238 6.31 2.23 18.71
N ALA A 239 6.19 1.89 19.99
CA ALA A 239 5.50 2.70 20.98
C ALA A 239 6.16 4.09 21.15
N VAL A 240 7.49 4.12 21.31
CA VAL A 240 8.29 5.34 21.41
C VAL A 240 8.17 6.19 20.15
N ARG A 241 8.29 5.58 18.96
CA ARG A 241 8.16 6.28 17.68
C ARG A 241 6.80 6.97 17.56
N SER A 242 5.74 6.28 17.99
CA SER A 242 4.38 6.81 17.97
C SER A 242 4.17 7.99 18.92
N ALA A 243 4.74 7.91 20.13
CA ALA A 243 4.72 8.99 21.11
C ALA A 243 5.43 10.24 20.58
N LEU A 244 6.59 10.07 19.93
CA LEU A 244 7.37 11.16 19.33
C LEU A 244 6.62 11.87 18.17
N ILE A 245 5.83 11.14 17.37
CA ILE A 245 5.05 11.72 16.26
C ILE A 245 3.81 12.47 16.78
N SER A 246 3.23 12.01 17.89
CA SER A 246 1.92 12.48 18.37
C SER A 246 2.00 13.66 19.33
N GLY A 247 3.13 13.83 20.02
CA GLY A 247 3.35 14.90 21.00
C GLY A 247 4.03 16.13 20.41
N PRO A 248 3.39 17.31 20.37
CA PRO A 248 4.12 18.54 20.14
C PRO A 248 5.05 18.80 21.34
N GLN A 249 6.34 19.05 21.08
CA GLN A 249 7.38 19.54 22.02
C GLN A 249 8.13 18.53 22.93
N GLN A 250 7.86 17.22 22.93
CA GLN A 250 8.58 16.26 23.80
C GLN A 250 9.76 15.57 23.10
N TRP A 251 10.58 16.33 22.38
CA TRP A 251 11.82 15.81 21.81
C TRP A 251 12.84 15.57 22.93
N GLY A 252 12.96 14.33 23.39
CA GLY A 252 14.04 13.94 24.31
C GLY A 252 13.60 13.50 25.71
N ASP A 253 12.30 13.51 26.03
CA ASP A 253 11.83 13.07 27.35
C ASP A 253 11.49 11.58 27.37
N ILE A 254 12.55 10.77 27.44
CA ILE A 254 12.41 9.31 27.60
C ILE A 254 11.67 8.95 28.90
N VAL A 255 11.73 9.79 29.93
CA VAL A 255 11.07 9.55 31.23
C VAL A 255 9.56 9.70 31.09
N ALA A 256 9.09 10.77 30.45
CA ALA A 256 7.68 10.97 30.17
C ALA A 256 7.11 9.88 29.25
N ILE A 257 7.86 9.48 28.21
CA ILE A 257 7.44 8.41 27.30
C ILE A 257 7.40 7.08 28.04
N ALA A 258 8.39 6.75 28.88
CA ALA A 258 8.39 5.54 29.69
C ALA A 258 7.21 5.52 30.69
N ALA A 259 6.90 6.66 31.33
CA ALA A 259 5.75 6.80 32.22
C ALA A 259 4.42 6.58 31.48
N GLY A 260 4.28 7.12 30.26
CA GLY A 260 3.11 6.88 29.40
C GLY A 260 2.97 5.43 28.93
N LEU A 261 4.07 4.68 28.92
CA LEU A 261 4.10 3.24 28.65
C LEU A 261 4.04 2.38 29.93
N HIS A 262 3.81 3.00 31.09
CA HIS A 262 3.75 2.35 32.41
C HIS A 262 4.99 1.51 32.78
N ILE A 263 6.18 1.93 32.36
CA ILE A 263 7.45 1.28 32.68
C ILE A 263 8.52 2.29 33.11
N SER A 264 9.62 1.80 33.71
CA SER A 264 10.76 2.66 34.02
C SER A 264 11.58 3.00 32.78
N GLU A 265 12.27 4.15 32.79
CA GLU A 265 13.24 4.53 31.76
C GLU A 265 14.26 3.41 31.49
N ARG A 266 14.81 2.82 32.56
CA ARG A 266 15.78 1.72 32.47
C ARG A 266 15.18 0.51 31.74
N THR A 267 13.92 0.18 32.01
CA THR A 267 13.21 -0.90 31.30
C THR A 267 13.06 -0.54 29.84
N LEU A 268 12.68 0.70 29.53
CA LEU A 268 12.49 1.15 28.15
C LEU A 268 13.80 1.10 27.36
N GLN A 269 14.89 1.64 27.90
CA GLN A 269 16.21 1.58 27.27
C GLN A 269 16.67 0.15 27.01
N ARG A 270 16.50 -0.75 27.99
CA ARG A 270 16.85 -2.17 27.81
C ARG A 270 16.03 -2.81 26.69
N ARG A 271 14.72 -2.55 26.64
CA ARG A 271 13.83 -3.07 25.59
C ARG A 271 14.20 -2.55 24.20
N LEU A 272 14.54 -1.26 24.10
CA LEU A 272 15.02 -0.69 22.84
C LEU A 272 16.32 -1.35 22.37
N ILE A 273 17.25 -1.62 23.29
CA ILE A 273 18.50 -2.34 22.99
C ILE A 273 18.21 -3.79 22.55
N GLU A 274 17.30 -4.49 23.23
CA GLU A 274 16.82 -5.83 22.83
C GLU A 274 16.21 -5.81 21.41
N GLU A 275 15.54 -4.72 21.05
CA GLU A 275 14.97 -4.46 19.72
C GLU A 275 15.99 -3.87 18.71
N GLY A 276 17.27 -3.78 19.07
CA GLY A 276 18.35 -3.36 18.18
C GLY A 276 18.39 -1.86 17.86
N THR A 277 17.78 -1.02 18.70
CA THR A 277 17.73 0.44 18.52
C THR A 277 18.02 1.18 19.83
N SER A 278 18.14 2.51 19.77
CA SER A 278 18.13 3.38 20.95
C SER A 278 17.05 4.44 20.85
N PHE A 279 16.74 5.10 21.97
CA PHE A 279 15.84 6.24 22.00
C PHE A 279 16.37 7.40 21.14
N CYS A 280 17.69 7.63 21.16
CA CYS A 280 18.34 8.65 20.35
C CYS A 280 18.18 8.37 18.85
N ASP A 281 18.34 7.11 18.43
CA ASP A 281 18.18 6.70 17.03
C ASP A 281 16.72 6.87 16.57
N LEU A 282 15.77 6.54 17.44
CA LEU A 282 14.35 6.75 17.16
C LEU A 282 14.02 8.24 17.04
N VAL A 283 14.49 9.09 17.96
CA VAL A 283 14.31 10.55 17.87
C VAL A 283 14.92 11.10 16.58
N ALA A 284 16.12 10.67 16.22
CA ALA A 284 16.77 11.12 14.99
C ALA A 284 15.98 10.71 13.73
N SER A 285 15.55 9.44 13.65
CA SER A 285 14.79 8.93 12.50
C SER A 285 13.43 9.61 12.34
N VAL A 286 12.72 9.88 13.44
CA VAL A 286 11.42 10.57 13.41
C VAL A 286 11.59 12.04 13.01
N ARG A 287 12.62 12.71 13.54
CA ARG A 287 12.92 14.10 13.15
C ARG A 287 13.25 14.21 11.67
N GLU A 288 14.01 13.26 11.13
CA GLU A 288 14.32 13.21 9.70
C GLU A 288 13.04 13.06 8.86
N GLU A 289 12.18 12.10 9.22
CA GLU A 289 10.90 11.84 8.53
C GLU A 289 10.01 13.09 8.50
N LEU A 290 9.77 13.70 9.66
CA LEU A 290 8.96 14.92 9.75
C LEU A 290 9.62 16.12 9.07
N ALA A 291 10.95 16.23 9.09
CA ALA A 291 11.65 17.30 8.38
C ALA A 291 11.39 17.23 6.87
N MET A 292 11.42 16.02 6.30
CA MET A 292 11.12 15.83 4.88
C MET A 292 9.69 16.26 4.56
N GLU A 293 8.71 15.81 5.34
CA GLU A 293 7.30 16.14 5.15
C GLU A 293 7.05 17.64 5.26
N LEU A 294 7.57 18.29 6.31
CA LEU A 294 7.39 19.72 6.53
C LEU A 294 8.08 20.56 5.44
N LEU A 295 9.30 20.21 5.04
CA LEU A 295 9.97 20.92 3.94
C LEU A 295 9.25 20.73 2.61
N ALA A 296 8.65 19.55 2.36
CA ALA A 296 7.86 19.29 1.16
C ALA A 296 6.58 20.16 1.08
N THR A 297 6.06 20.64 2.22
CA THR A 297 4.92 21.59 2.24
C THR A 297 5.31 23.02 1.85
N GLY A 298 6.61 23.30 1.65
CA GLY A 298 7.13 24.64 1.41
C GLY A 298 7.39 25.45 2.68
N MET A 299 7.27 24.84 3.87
CA MET A 299 7.54 25.49 5.15
C MET A 299 8.99 26.06 5.19
N PRO A 300 9.18 27.30 5.66
CA PRO A 300 10.50 27.87 5.86
C PRO A 300 11.39 26.98 6.74
N VAL A 301 12.68 26.89 6.42
CA VAL A 301 13.64 26.02 7.13
C VAL A 301 13.75 26.40 8.62
N VAL A 302 13.57 27.69 8.94
CA VAL A 302 13.54 28.20 10.31
C VAL A 302 12.36 27.60 11.08
N ASP A 303 11.15 27.68 10.51
CA ASP A 303 9.92 27.16 11.13
C ASP A 303 9.96 25.64 11.26
N VAL A 304 10.55 24.93 10.30
CA VAL A 304 10.77 23.48 10.39
C VAL A 304 11.71 23.15 11.54
N ALA A 305 12.83 23.89 11.68
CA ALA A 305 13.77 23.68 12.77
C ALA A 305 13.12 23.88 14.14
N GLU A 306 12.36 24.98 14.30
CA GLU A 306 11.62 25.28 15.52
C GLU A 306 10.59 24.19 15.85
N ARG A 307 9.81 23.75 14.85
CA ARG A 307 8.77 22.73 15.03
C ARG A 307 9.33 21.35 15.39
N LEU A 308 10.55 21.05 14.97
CA LEU A 308 11.29 19.83 15.34
C LEU A 308 12.11 19.97 16.63
N GLY A 309 11.99 21.10 17.32
CA GLY A 309 12.62 21.36 18.61
C GLY A 309 14.12 21.59 18.53
N TYR A 310 14.63 22.16 17.43
CA TYR A 310 15.99 22.66 17.35
C TYR A 310 16.04 24.11 17.86
N VAL A 311 16.95 24.39 18.79
CA VAL A 311 17.18 25.74 19.31
C VAL A 311 17.80 26.65 18.25
N GLU A 312 18.69 26.10 17.43
CA GLU A 312 19.32 26.82 16.33
C GLU A 312 19.08 26.16 14.98
N VAL A 313 18.78 26.98 13.98
CA VAL A 313 18.59 26.55 12.58
C VAL A 313 19.87 25.94 11.99
N SER A 314 21.04 26.41 12.44
CA SER A 314 22.36 25.85 12.11
C SER A 314 22.44 24.36 12.48
N SER A 315 21.98 24.00 13.68
CA SER A 315 21.99 22.65 14.23
C SER A 315 21.04 21.72 13.48
N PHE A 316 19.85 22.21 13.13
CA PHE A 316 18.94 21.50 12.23
C PHE A 316 19.58 21.29 10.85
N SER A 317 20.20 22.32 10.28
CA SER A 317 20.80 22.25 8.94
C SER A 317 21.95 21.25 8.86
N GLN A 318 22.80 21.18 9.89
CA GLN A 318 23.85 20.18 10.00
C GLN A 318 23.29 18.77 10.16
N ALA A 319 22.27 18.59 11.02
CA ALA A 319 21.62 17.29 11.20
C ALA A 319 20.98 16.81 9.89
N PHE A 320 20.23 17.69 9.21
CA PHE A 320 19.60 17.38 7.92
C PHE A 320 20.63 17.04 6.83
N HIS A 321 21.73 17.77 6.77
CA HIS A 321 22.81 17.47 5.83
C HIS A 321 23.47 16.12 6.11
N ARG A 322 23.69 15.77 7.38
CA ARG A 322 24.20 14.45 7.76
C ARG A 322 23.26 13.32 7.35
N TRP A 323 21.94 13.53 7.46
CA TRP A 323 20.94 12.54 7.08
C TRP A 323 20.81 12.38 5.56
N ARG A 324 20.76 13.49 4.81
CA ARG A 324 20.34 13.51 3.40
C ARG A 324 21.44 13.85 2.40
N GLY A 325 22.63 14.21 2.87
CA GLY A 325 23.76 14.65 2.04
C GLY A 325 23.55 16.01 1.36
N VAL A 326 22.43 16.70 1.62
CA VAL A 326 22.08 17.99 1.00
C VAL A 326 21.56 18.98 2.04
N ALA A 327 21.67 20.28 1.77
CA ALA A 327 21.11 21.29 2.66
C ALA A 327 19.57 21.29 2.60
N PRO A 328 18.88 21.57 3.73
CA PRO A 328 17.42 21.56 3.77
C PRO A 328 16.78 22.63 2.87
N SER A 329 17.45 23.75 2.60
CA SER A 329 17.02 24.76 1.62
C SER A 329 17.07 24.23 0.18
N THR A 330 18.11 23.46 -0.17
CA THR A 330 18.24 22.78 -1.47
C THR A 330 17.17 21.73 -1.62
N TYR A 331 16.95 20.90 -0.60
CA TYR A 331 15.88 19.90 -0.57
C TYR A 331 14.49 20.55 -0.72
N ARG A 332 14.21 21.62 0.03
CA ARG A 332 12.96 22.39 -0.10
C ARG A 332 12.77 22.94 -1.51
N SER A 333 13.83 23.44 -2.14
CA SER A 333 13.75 24.02 -3.49
C SER A 333 13.57 22.96 -4.57
N SER A 334 14.16 21.77 -4.40
CA SER A 334 13.95 20.64 -5.31
C SER A 334 12.57 20.01 -5.20
N VAL A 335 11.93 20.13 -4.04
CA VAL A 335 10.57 19.60 -3.79
C VAL A 335 9.49 20.70 -3.92
N GLY A 336 9.87 21.98 -3.90
CA GLY A 336 8.98 23.14 -3.73
C GLY A 336 9.00 24.22 -4.83
N ALA A 337 9.51 23.94 -6.04
CA ALA A 337 9.20 24.80 -7.19
C ALA A 337 7.77 24.45 -7.67
N ALA A 338 6.75 25.31 -7.57
CA ALA A 338 6.72 26.76 -7.81
C ALA A 338 5.72 27.53 -6.92
N PRO A 339 5.98 28.81 -6.60
CA PRO A 339 4.93 29.75 -6.23
C PRO A 339 4.16 30.17 -7.49
N LEU A 340 2.86 29.91 -7.53
CA LEU A 340 1.95 30.50 -8.51
C LEU A 340 1.99 32.03 -8.36
N SER A 341 2.72 32.69 -9.26
CA SER A 341 2.71 34.14 -9.36
C SER A 341 1.29 34.59 -9.71
N ARG A 342 0.65 35.26 -8.75
CA ARG A 342 -0.54 36.09 -8.96
C ARG A 342 -0.26 37.06 -10.12
N ARG A 343 -0.83 36.80 -11.30
CA ARG A 343 -1.00 37.83 -12.32
C ARG A 343 -2.41 37.76 -12.92
N HIS A 344 -3.10 38.88 -12.74
CA HIS A 344 -4.28 39.37 -13.45
C HIS A 344 -5.63 38.72 -13.14
N ALA A 345 -6.26 39.30 -12.13
CA ALA A 345 -7.71 39.43 -12.09
C ALA A 345 -8.18 40.25 -13.30
N THR A 346 -8.85 39.60 -14.25
CA THR A 346 -9.85 40.24 -15.09
C THR A 346 -11.20 39.58 -14.82
N ARG A 347 -12.14 40.45 -14.44
CA ARG A 347 -13.51 40.19 -14.02
C ARG A 347 -14.27 39.23 -14.92
N GLY A 348 -15.05 38.36 -14.28
CA GLY A 348 -16.44 38.12 -14.68
C GLY A 348 -16.70 36.87 -15.50
N ARG A 349 -16.80 35.72 -14.83
CA ARG A 349 -17.84 34.71 -15.12
C ARG A 349 -17.92 33.73 -13.96
N SER A 350 -19.11 33.68 -13.35
CA SER A 350 -19.48 32.65 -12.37
C SER A 350 -19.24 31.26 -12.97
N ALA A 351 -18.33 30.48 -12.39
CA ALA A 351 -18.22 29.07 -12.67
C ALA A 351 -19.48 28.39 -12.10
N SER A 352 -20.36 27.98 -13.00
CA SER A 352 -21.48 27.07 -12.73
C SER A 352 -20.91 25.69 -12.32
N PRO A 353 -21.59 24.89 -11.48
CA PRO A 353 -21.10 23.58 -11.11
C PRO A 353 -20.87 22.74 -12.37
N ALA A 354 -19.72 22.07 -12.42
CA ALA A 354 -19.36 21.19 -13.53
C ALA A 354 -20.53 20.24 -13.82
N LYS A 355 -21.12 20.37 -15.02
CA LYS A 355 -22.10 19.41 -15.50
C LYS A 355 -21.40 18.06 -15.60
N LEU A 356 -21.72 17.15 -14.67
CA LEU A 356 -21.41 15.73 -14.73
C LEU A 356 -21.77 15.23 -16.14
N SER A 357 -20.77 14.84 -16.92
CA SER A 357 -21.03 14.16 -18.19
C SER A 357 -21.53 12.75 -17.89
N SER A 358 -22.51 12.26 -18.65
CA SER A 358 -23.01 10.88 -18.59
C SER A 358 -21.91 9.81 -18.78
N SER A 359 -20.72 10.23 -19.24
CA SER A 359 -19.57 9.37 -19.49
C SER A 359 -18.96 8.78 -18.21
N SER A 360 -18.84 9.56 -17.11
CA SER A 360 -18.10 9.13 -15.92
C SER A 360 -18.80 8.02 -15.13
N MET A 361 -20.15 8.05 -15.03
CA MET A 361 -20.93 6.98 -14.38
C MET A 361 -20.99 5.68 -15.20
N SER A 362 -20.98 5.76 -16.54
CA SER A 362 -20.89 4.57 -17.41
C SER A 362 -19.51 3.91 -17.30
N SER A 363 -18.43 4.70 -17.26
CA SER A 363 -17.07 4.19 -17.07
C SER A 363 -16.90 3.45 -15.73
N ALA A 364 -17.48 3.96 -14.65
CA ALA A 364 -17.45 3.32 -13.32
C ALA A 364 -18.07 1.91 -13.31
N ARG A 365 -19.25 1.75 -13.91
CA ARG A 365 -19.92 0.42 -14.00
C ARG A 365 -19.14 -0.53 -14.91
N LEU A 366 -18.60 0.00 -16.01
CA LEU A 366 -17.77 -0.78 -16.92
C LEU A 366 -16.49 -1.26 -16.24
N LEU A 367 -15.82 -0.44 -15.42
CA LEU A 367 -14.62 -0.81 -14.67
C LEU A 367 -14.88 -1.92 -13.66
N VAL A 368 -15.97 -1.83 -12.89
CA VAL A 368 -16.34 -2.91 -11.95
C VAL A 368 -16.67 -4.21 -12.69
N SER A 369 -17.31 -4.12 -13.86
CA SER A 369 -17.63 -5.29 -14.69
C SER A 369 -16.41 -5.88 -15.41
N SER A 370 -15.51 -5.03 -15.92
CA SER A 370 -14.31 -5.45 -16.66
C SER A 370 -13.30 -6.11 -15.74
N VAL A 371 -13.17 -5.67 -14.48
CA VAL A 371 -12.30 -6.33 -13.51
C VAL A 371 -12.83 -7.71 -13.10
N ARG A 372 -14.15 -7.84 -12.92
CA ARG A 372 -14.80 -9.13 -12.59
C ARG A 372 -14.88 -10.09 -13.77
N SER A 373 -14.80 -9.58 -15.00
CA SER A 373 -14.84 -10.36 -16.23
C SER A 373 -13.96 -9.67 -17.28
N PRO A 374 -12.63 -9.86 -17.22
CA PRO A 374 -11.71 -9.26 -18.16
C PRO A 374 -12.11 -9.62 -19.60
N PRO A 375 -12.23 -8.64 -20.51
CA PRO A 375 -12.37 -8.97 -21.92
C PRO A 375 -11.06 -9.66 -22.35
N LEU A 376 -11.18 -10.91 -22.79
CA LEU A 376 -10.08 -11.76 -23.28
C LEU A 376 -9.11 -12.31 -22.22
N LEU A 377 -9.62 -13.12 -21.29
CA LEU A 377 -8.88 -14.31 -20.86
C LEU A 377 -9.65 -15.52 -21.39
N ASP A 378 -9.38 -15.89 -22.64
CA ASP A 378 -9.94 -17.11 -23.24
C ASP A 378 -9.63 -18.30 -22.32
N HIS A 379 -10.56 -19.25 -22.26
CA HIS A 379 -10.58 -20.40 -21.35
C HIS A 379 -9.45 -21.44 -21.62
N SER A 380 -8.36 -21.04 -22.26
CA SER A 380 -7.25 -21.89 -22.70
C SER A 380 -6.33 -22.35 -21.56
N TRP A 381 -6.41 -21.78 -20.36
CA TRP A 381 -5.62 -22.25 -19.21
C TRP A 381 -6.08 -23.60 -18.64
N ARG A 382 -7.29 -24.08 -18.98
CA ARG A 382 -7.82 -25.39 -18.53
C ARG A 382 -7.07 -26.62 -19.10
N SER A 383 -5.98 -26.43 -19.86
CA SER A 383 -5.24 -27.53 -20.47
C SER A 383 -3.75 -27.46 -20.18
N ASN A 384 -3.37 -27.75 -18.93
CA ASN A 384 -2.04 -28.29 -18.66
C ASN A 384 -2.06 -29.55 -17.78
N ASP A 385 -3.11 -30.36 -17.96
CA ASP A 385 -3.25 -31.69 -17.35
C ASP A 385 -2.52 -32.78 -18.17
N ALA A 386 -1.82 -32.40 -19.24
CA ALA A 386 -1.17 -33.30 -20.20
C ALA A 386 0.29 -33.68 -19.87
N LEU A 387 0.91 -33.11 -18.83
CA LEU A 387 2.26 -33.49 -18.38
C LEU A 387 2.26 -34.36 -17.11
N ARG A 388 1.09 -34.73 -16.57
CA ARG A 388 0.95 -35.60 -15.37
C ARG A 388 0.40 -37.01 -15.63
N ARG A 389 0.19 -37.41 -16.90
CA ARG A 389 -0.22 -38.78 -17.25
C ARG A 389 0.73 -39.41 -18.28
N GLY A 390 2.00 -39.52 -17.90
CA GLY A 390 2.99 -40.39 -18.56
C GLY A 390 3.20 -41.70 -17.81
N VAL A 391 2.14 -42.29 -17.25
CA VAL A 391 2.15 -43.67 -16.74
C VAL A 391 0.82 -44.30 -17.15
N GLY A 392 0.85 -45.03 -18.26
CA GLY A 392 -0.31 -45.74 -18.80
C GLY A 392 0.17 -47.01 -19.49
N ALA A 393 -0.01 -48.12 -18.79
CA ALA A 393 0.33 -49.46 -19.22
C ALA A 393 -0.33 -49.85 -20.56
N HIS A 394 0.41 -50.62 -21.37
CA HIS A 394 -0.17 -51.53 -22.36
C HIS A 394 0.39 -52.93 -22.10
N SER A 395 -0.52 -53.79 -21.65
CA SER A 395 -0.41 -55.25 -21.66
C SER A 395 -0.68 -55.78 -23.06
N THR A 396 0.09 -56.77 -23.53
CA THR A 396 -0.42 -58.01 -24.16
C THR A 396 0.72 -59.02 -24.41
N ASP A 397 0.68 -60.08 -23.62
CA ASP A 397 0.83 -61.51 -23.94
C ASP A 397 1.42 -61.92 -25.32
N ARG A 398 2.56 -62.63 -25.30
CA ARG A 398 2.75 -64.06 -25.71
C ARG A 398 4.16 -64.36 -26.25
N GLY A 399 4.74 -65.43 -25.69
CA GLY A 399 5.45 -66.45 -26.47
C GLY A 399 6.97 -66.50 -26.32
N GLY A 400 7.48 -67.53 -25.63
CA GLY A 400 8.86 -68.00 -25.80
C GLY A 400 9.56 -68.57 -24.56
N HIS A 401 9.20 -69.79 -24.15
CA HIS A 401 10.11 -70.70 -23.41
C HIS A 401 11.28 -71.14 -24.31
N PRO A 402 12.36 -71.82 -23.82
CA PRO A 402 12.75 -72.20 -22.45
C PRO A 402 14.22 -71.77 -22.13
N ALA A 403 14.79 -71.84 -20.92
CA ALA A 403 15.22 -73.06 -20.26
C ALA A 403 15.82 -72.82 -18.84
N ARG A 404 15.47 -73.76 -17.95
CA ARG A 404 16.15 -74.30 -16.75
C ARG A 404 17.47 -73.67 -16.25
N SER A 405 17.50 -73.30 -14.97
CA SER A 405 18.16 -74.01 -13.84
C SER A 405 18.06 -73.16 -12.55
N ARG A 406 17.36 -73.59 -11.49
CA ARG A 406 17.93 -74.14 -10.23
C ARG A 406 19.40 -73.74 -10.03
N SER A 407 19.84 -73.08 -8.96
CA SER A 407 19.55 -73.25 -7.54
C SER A 407 20.56 -72.38 -6.79
N GLY A 408 20.28 -71.96 -5.55
CA GLY A 408 21.35 -71.46 -4.70
C GLY A 408 20.90 -70.45 -3.66
N ARG A 409 20.57 -70.96 -2.48
CA ARG A 409 20.27 -70.25 -1.24
C ARG A 409 21.52 -69.53 -0.67
N PRO A 410 21.40 -68.78 0.45
CA PRO A 410 21.98 -67.44 0.63
C PRO A 410 23.12 -67.41 1.67
N SER A 411 23.74 -66.25 1.89
CA SER A 411 24.11 -65.77 3.23
C SER A 411 24.76 -64.38 3.17
N LEU A 412 24.14 -63.45 3.89
CA LEU A 412 24.70 -62.41 4.77
C LEU A 412 26.18 -62.00 4.57
N ALA A 413 26.39 -60.71 4.32
CA ALA A 413 26.80 -59.74 5.33
C ALA A 413 26.42 -58.32 4.87
#